data_AF-A0A2V8RTC0-F1
#
_entry.id   AF-A0A2V8RTC0-F1
#
_cell.length_a   1.000
_cell.length_b   1.000
_cell.length_c   1.000
_cell.angle_alpha   90.00
_cell.angle_beta   90.00
_cell.angle_gamma   90.00
#
_symmetry.space_group_name_H-M   'P 1'
#
loop_
_entity.id
_entity.type
_entity.pdbx_description
1 polymer ?
#
loop_
_entity_poly.entity_id
_entity_poly.type
_entity_poly.pdbx_seq_one_letter_code
_entity_poly.pdbx_strand_id
1 'polypeptide(L)'
;MMVTELEKLEEITFHEDDNSELPPSDIVAYNELRSCADLFRMYNQGILIIQPEFQREIVWKAPAQTRFIDSLIKQLPIPSMCFSLDYKTQRWQVIDGLQRMASIVRFLSGESWTLSKLEDIDPRISGQPTSKFVDWNSELHQFYTRVENLTLPITVLRCDYSKKSHTNYLFTIFHRLNAGGMRLNNQEIRNCIYSGPFNDLLNNLNENSTWMRLNRMTKTMGYRFTKQELILRFFAFHDRYQKYNGRLAKFLNEYMAENMYPDDEFIDEKRALFERTIDIVFLKIFGGRTPPKISTTVFEAVLVGVSFNLAYLEAQPDARVRTFFERLLEQEEFSEQRLSEGLAGKPRVIERMSIAKTIFSGR
;
A
#
# COMPACT_ATOMS: atom_id res chain seq x y z
N MET A 1 11.97 -7.68 -26.79
CA MET A 1 10.76 -6.84 -26.94
C MET A 1 9.53 -7.42 -26.20
N MET A 2 9.47 -8.72 -25.90
CA MET A 2 8.32 -9.36 -25.21
C MET A 2 8.42 -9.43 -23.66
N VAL A 3 9.63 -9.58 -23.08
CA VAL A 3 9.83 -9.49 -21.60
C VAL A 3 9.29 -8.17 -21.01
N THR A 4 9.36 -7.08 -21.78
CA THR A 4 8.79 -5.79 -21.40
C THR A 4 7.26 -5.73 -21.43
N GLU A 5 6.58 -6.61 -22.17
CA GLU A 5 5.11 -6.68 -22.19
C GLU A 5 4.59 -7.42 -20.97
N LEU A 6 5.21 -8.54 -20.59
CA LEU A 6 4.86 -9.25 -19.37
C LEU A 6 5.02 -8.35 -18.13
N GLU A 7 6.10 -7.58 -18.06
CA GLU A 7 6.33 -6.62 -16.97
C GLU A 7 5.24 -5.55 -16.90
N LYS A 8 4.79 -5.03 -18.05
CA LYS A 8 3.67 -4.07 -18.11
C LYS A 8 2.36 -4.71 -17.66
N LEU A 9 2.09 -5.96 -18.06
CA LEU A 9 0.90 -6.69 -17.63
C LEU A 9 0.91 -6.95 -16.12
N GLU A 10 2.06 -7.34 -15.55
CA GLU A 10 2.22 -7.47 -14.10
C GLU A 10 2.04 -6.12 -13.41
N GLU A 11 2.59 -5.03 -13.94
CA GLU A 11 2.40 -3.66 -13.43
C GLU A 11 0.92 -3.27 -13.39
N ILE A 12 0.15 -3.58 -14.43
CA ILE A 12 -1.30 -3.32 -14.48
C ILE A 12 -2.01 -4.00 -13.30
N THR A 13 -1.65 -5.23 -12.93
CA THR A 13 -2.33 -5.96 -11.84
C THR A 13 -2.19 -5.27 -10.47
N PHE A 14 -1.11 -4.50 -10.25
CA PHE A 14 -0.93 -3.74 -9.00
C PHE A 14 -1.80 -2.49 -8.96
N HIS A 15 -2.30 -2.01 -10.09
CA HIS A 15 -3.07 -0.77 -10.18
C HIS A 15 -4.53 -0.98 -10.54
N GLU A 16 -4.91 -2.07 -11.20
CA GLU A 16 -6.28 -2.35 -11.62
C GLU A 16 -7.18 -2.65 -10.42
N ASP A 17 -8.33 -1.99 -10.35
CA ASP A 17 -9.40 -2.37 -9.43
C ASP A 17 -10.43 -3.18 -10.21
N ASP A 18 -10.67 -4.40 -9.76
CA ASP A 18 -11.62 -5.36 -10.33
C ASP A 18 -12.96 -5.39 -9.56
N ASN A 19 -13.18 -4.41 -8.69
CA ASN A 19 -14.42 -4.26 -7.92
C ASN A 19 -15.46 -3.37 -8.60
N SER A 20 -16.67 -3.92 -8.72
CA SER A 20 -17.88 -3.20 -9.12
C SER A 20 -18.87 -3.19 -7.95
N GLU A 21 -18.42 -2.74 -6.78
CA GLU A 21 -19.27 -2.71 -5.58
C GLU A 21 -20.27 -1.56 -5.61
N LEU A 22 -21.51 -1.87 -5.24
CA LEU A 22 -22.54 -0.88 -4.94
C LEU A 22 -22.27 -0.29 -3.55
N PRO A 23 -22.58 1.00 -3.31
CA PRO A 23 -22.49 1.57 -1.98
C PRO A 23 -23.35 0.77 -0.99
N PRO A 24 -22.78 0.34 0.15
CA PRO A 24 -23.57 -0.10 1.28
C PRO A 24 -24.59 0.98 1.67
N SER A 25 -25.83 0.58 1.97
CA SER A 25 -26.93 1.50 2.26
C SER A 25 -26.71 2.33 3.53
N ASP A 26 -25.81 1.89 4.40
CA ASP A 26 -25.46 2.50 5.67
C ASP A 26 -24.09 3.21 5.66
N ILE A 27 -23.47 3.39 4.49
CA ILE A 27 -22.42 4.40 4.30
C ILE A 27 -23.09 5.74 3.99
N VAL A 28 -22.77 6.74 4.80
CA VAL A 28 -23.31 8.09 4.65
C VAL A 28 -22.19 9.03 4.25
N ALA A 29 -22.31 9.64 3.08
CA ALA A 29 -21.47 10.73 2.64
C ALA A 29 -22.13 12.07 2.99
N TYR A 30 -21.40 12.98 3.62
CA TYR A 30 -21.86 14.34 3.88
C TYR A 30 -20.72 15.34 3.74
N ASN A 31 -21.07 16.61 3.57
CA ASN A 31 -20.10 17.69 3.50
C ASN A 31 -20.16 18.53 4.77
N GLU A 32 -19.01 18.99 5.24
CA GLU A 32 -18.90 19.95 6.34
C GLU A 32 -17.73 20.90 6.12
N LEU A 33 -17.67 21.96 6.92
CA LEU A 33 -16.53 22.87 6.97
C LEU A 33 -15.67 22.55 8.20
N ARG A 34 -14.35 22.49 8.03
CA ARG A 34 -13.40 22.31 9.13
C ARG A 34 -12.29 23.34 9.03
N SER A 35 -11.91 23.95 10.16
CA SER A 35 -10.74 24.84 10.19
C SER A 35 -9.45 24.05 10.07
N CYS A 36 -8.40 24.66 9.52
CA CYS A 36 -7.07 24.06 9.53
C CYS A 36 -6.59 23.78 10.96
N ALA A 37 -6.93 24.64 11.93
CA ALA A 37 -6.69 24.42 13.35
C ALA A 37 -7.30 23.10 13.85
N ASP A 38 -8.55 22.83 13.49
CA ASP A 38 -9.24 21.62 13.94
C ASP A 38 -8.67 20.36 13.29
N LEU A 39 -8.39 20.41 11.98
CA LEU A 39 -7.73 19.31 11.28
C LEU A 39 -6.33 19.01 11.85
N PHE A 40 -5.56 20.05 12.17
CA PHE A 40 -4.25 19.91 12.80
C PHE A 40 -4.35 19.37 14.24
N ARG A 41 -5.32 19.84 15.04
CA ARG A 41 -5.62 19.31 16.37
C ARG A 41 -5.98 17.82 16.30
N MET A 42 -6.85 17.43 15.38
CA MET A 42 -7.24 16.03 15.18
C MET A 42 -6.02 15.16 14.82
N TYR A 43 -5.13 15.67 13.98
CA TYR A 43 -3.88 14.98 13.66
C TYR A 43 -2.99 14.81 14.90
N ASN A 44 -2.72 15.89 15.64
CA ASN A 44 -1.89 15.83 16.84
C ASN A 44 -2.43 14.90 17.93
N GLN A 45 -3.76 14.75 18.00
CA GLN A 45 -4.41 13.84 18.95
C GLN A 45 -4.47 12.38 18.44
N GLY A 46 -3.93 12.09 17.25
CA GLY A 46 -4.00 10.76 16.63
C GLY A 46 -5.42 10.36 16.19
N ILE A 47 -6.35 11.31 16.15
CA ILE A 47 -7.73 11.09 15.66
C ILE A 47 -7.72 11.04 14.13
N LEU A 48 -7.01 11.96 13.50
CA LEU A 48 -6.83 12.02 12.05
C LEU A 48 -5.50 11.38 11.64
N ILE A 49 -5.60 10.27 10.94
CA ILE A 49 -4.46 9.56 10.37
C ILE A 49 -4.25 10.08 8.94
N ILE A 50 -3.18 10.85 8.75
CA ILE A 50 -2.74 11.33 7.43
C ILE A 50 -1.69 10.40 6.82
N GLN A 51 -0.99 9.65 7.67
CA GLN A 51 0.06 8.72 7.29
C GLN A 51 -0.01 7.52 8.25
N PRO A 52 -0.38 6.32 7.79
CA PRO A 52 0.30 5.14 8.28
C PRO A 52 1.80 5.32 7.96
N GLU A 53 2.72 4.76 8.75
CA GLU A 53 4.18 4.78 8.49
C GLU A 53 4.57 4.29 7.08
N PHE A 54 3.60 3.73 6.35
CA PHE A 54 3.70 2.98 5.12
C PHE A 54 2.97 3.64 3.92
N GLN A 55 2.67 4.94 3.96
CA GLN A 55 2.17 5.67 2.78
C GLN A 55 3.30 6.49 2.12
N ARG A 56 3.13 6.78 0.83
CA ARG A 56 4.12 7.49 -0.02
C ARG A 56 4.78 8.66 0.69
N GLU A 57 6.05 8.86 0.38
CA GLU A 57 6.70 10.16 0.55
C GLU A 57 5.74 11.26 0.05
N ILE A 58 5.66 12.37 0.79
CA ILE A 58 4.94 13.56 0.37
C ILE A 58 5.53 13.98 -0.99
N VAL A 59 4.84 13.64 -2.08
CA VAL A 59 5.33 13.83 -3.45
C VAL A 59 5.37 15.29 -3.85
N TRP A 60 4.57 16.13 -3.18
CA TRP A 60 4.71 17.57 -3.29
C TRP A 60 6.06 17.99 -2.74
N LYS A 61 6.98 18.32 -3.65
CA LYS A 61 8.23 19.01 -3.30
C LYS A 61 7.91 20.37 -2.67
N ALA A 62 8.89 20.95 -1.96
CA ALA A 62 8.74 22.21 -1.25
C ALA A 62 8.07 23.34 -2.05
N PRO A 63 8.31 23.52 -3.38
CA PRO A 63 7.59 24.54 -4.15
C PRO A 63 6.07 24.36 -4.22
N ALA A 64 5.59 23.12 -4.37
CA ALA A 64 4.16 22.83 -4.46
C ALA A 64 3.47 23.06 -3.10
N GLN A 65 4.10 22.61 -2.01
CA GLN A 65 3.62 22.88 -0.65
C GLN A 65 3.58 24.39 -0.37
N THR A 66 4.62 25.12 -0.80
CA THR A 66 4.71 26.58 -0.62
C THR A 66 3.56 27.31 -1.34
N ARG A 67 3.30 26.98 -2.60
CA ARG A 67 2.16 27.54 -3.36
C ARG A 67 0.82 27.24 -2.69
N PHE A 68 0.68 26.04 -2.13
CA PHE A 68 -0.54 25.71 -1.42
C PHE A 68 -0.72 26.54 -0.15
N ILE A 69 0.34 26.74 0.65
CA ILE A 69 0.29 27.64 1.82
C ILE A 69 -0.03 29.08 1.40
N ASP A 70 0.57 29.58 0.31
CA ASP A 70 0.24 30.87 -0.27
C ASP A 70 -1.25 30.98 -0.64
N SER A 71 -1.81 29.94 -1.27
CA SER A 71 -3.25 29.86 -1.57
C SER A 71 -4.13 29.91 -0.32
N LEU A 72 -3.75 29.24 0.77
CA LEU A 72 -4.47 29.30 2.05
C LEU A 72 -4.40 30.72 2.65
N ILE A 73 -3.22 31.34 2.64
CA ILE A 73 -3.00 32.71 3.14
C ILE A 73 -3.85 33.73 2.36
N LYS A 74 -3.97 33.54 1.04
CA LYS A 74 -4.79 34.35 0.13
C LYS A 74 -6.27 33.98 0.17
N GLN A 75 -6.67 32.95 0.91
CA GLN A 75 -8.04 32.44 1.01
C GLN A 75 -8.64 32.09 -0.37
N LEU A 76 -7.82 31.52 -1.25
CA LEU A 76 -8.30 31.06 -2.55
C LEU A 76 -9.24 29.84 -2.40
N PRO A 77 -10.17 29.62 -3.34
CA PRO A 77 -10.99 28.42 -3.34
C PRO A 77 -10.13 27.15 -3.39
N ILE A 78 -10.17 26.36 -2.32
CA ILE A 78 -9.47 25.06 -2.25
C ILE A 78 -10.49 23.96 -2.57
N PRO A 79 -10.15 23.00 -3.47
CA PRO A 79 -11.01 21.84 -3.71
C PRO A 79 -11.36 21.11 -2.40
N SER A 80 -12.48 20.39 -2.36
CA SER A 80 -12.82 19.58 -1.19
C SER A 80 -11.75 18.51 -0.93
N MET A 81 -11.52 18.18 0.35
CA MET A 81 -10.74 17.01 0.75
C MET A 81 -11.70 15.91 1.20
N CYS A 82 -11.36 14.65 0.97
CA CYS A 82 -12.22 13.52 1.31
C CYS A 82 -11.61 12.73 2.46
N PHE A 83 -12.42 12.45 3.49
CA PHE A 83 -12.04 11.67 4.65
C PHE A 83 -13.02 10.53 4.85
N SER A 84 -12.56 9.42 5.43
CA SER A 84 -13.47 8.45 6.05
C SER A 84 -13.44 8.62 7.56
N LEU A 85 -14.59 8.37 8.16
CA LEU A 85 -14.81 8.37 9.59
C LEU A 85 -15.36 7.00 9.98
N ASP A 86 -14.57 6.25 10.74
CA ASP A 86 -15.07 5.07 11.43
C ASP A 86 -15.87 5.52 12.66
N TYR A 87 -17.21 5.45 12.58
CA TYR A 87 -18.04 5.95 13.68
C TYR A 87 -17.95 5.09 14.95
N LYS A 88 -17.37 3.88 14.90
CA LYS A 88 -17.15 3.02 16.06
C LYS A 88 -15.95 3.46 16.88
N THR A 89 -14.83 3.74 16.20
CA THR A 89 -13.57 4.14 16.85
C THR A 89 -13.34 5.65 16.88
N GLN A 90 -14.18 6.42 16.17
CA GLN A 90 -14.01 7.86 15.93
C GLN A 90 -12.70 8.21 15.22
N ARG A 91 -12.06 7.25 14.56
CA ARG A 91 -10.85 7.47 13.77
C ARG A 91 -11.19 8.03 12.40
N TRP A 92 -10.37 8.97 11.96
CA TRP A 92 -10.45 9.61 10.65
C TRP A 92 -9.25 9.19 9.80
N GLN A 93 -9.50 8.93 8.51
CA GLN A 93 -8.46 8.61 7.54
C GLN A 93 -8.62 9.49 6.30
N VAL A 94 -7.52 10.07 5.82
CA VAL A 94 -7.51 10.83 4.56
C VAL A 94 -7.71 9.88 3.37
N ILE A 95 -8.73 10.13 2.55
CA ILE A 95 -9.02 9.41 1.29
C ILE A 95 -8.42 10.16 0.10
N ASP A 96 -8.67 11.46 0.06
CA ASP A 96 -8.16 12.40 -0.94
C ASP A 96 -7.73 13.70 -0.26
N GLY A 97 -6.68 14.32 -0.78
CA GLY A 97 -6.11 15.55 -0.22
C GLY A 97 -4.90 15.34 0.68
N LEU A 98 -4.25 14.17 0.65
CA LEU A 98 -3.07 13.85 1.45
C LEU A 98 -2.01 14.96 1.42
N GLN A 99 -1.66 15.46 0.22
CA GLN A 99 -0.61 16.48 0.07
C GLN A 99 -1.02 17.84 0.66
N ARG A 100 -2.32 18.17 0.58
CA ARG A 100 -2.90 19.38 1.17
C ARG A 100 -2.88 19.29 2.68
N MET A 101 -3.36 18.18 3.23
CA MET A 101 -3.36 17.93 4.67
C MET A 101 -1.94 17.90 5.24
N ALA A 102 -1.01 17.20 4.58
CA ALA A 102 0.39 17.16 4.99
C ALA A 102 1.05 18.55 4.99
N SER A 103 0.74 19.40 4.00
CA SER A 103 1.24 20.78 3.96
C SER A 103 0.67 21.63 5.10
N ILE A 104 -0.62 21.48 5.43
CA ILE A 104 -1.26 22.14 6.58
C ILE A 104 -0.58 21.73 7.88
N VAL A 105 -0.44 20.42 8.10
CA VAL A 105 0.22 19.88 9.30
C VAL A 105 1.65 20.40 9.42
N ARG A 106 2.45 20.31 8.35
CA ARG A 106 3.84 20.75 8.35
C ARG A 106 4.00 22.24 8.65
N PHE A 107 3.09 23.06 8.12
CA PHE A 107 3.11 24.50 8.37
C PHE A 107 2.71 24.84 9.81
N LEU A 108 1.65 24.20 10.33
CA LEU A 108 1.11 24.47 11.66
C LEU A 108 1.88 23.78 12.80
N SER A 109 2.63 22.71 12.52
CA SER A 109 3.45 22.02 13.52
C SER A 109 4.67 22.81 13.99
N GLY A 110 5.07 23.82 13.23
CA GLY A 110 6.33 24.53 13.47
C GLY A 110 7.57 23.70 13.16
N GLU A 111 7.42 22.59 12.43
CA GLU A 111 8.56 21.85 11.89
C GLU A 111 9.46 22.80 11.07
N SER A 112 10.78 22.65 11.23
CA SER A 112 11.75 23.52 10.55
C SER A 112 11.65 23.36 9.03
N TRP A 113 11.03 24.33 8.39
CA TRP A 113 10.80 24.35 6.95
C TRP A 113 10.95 25.77 6.43
N THR A 114 11.63 25.94 5.30
CA THR A 114 11.70 27.22 4.60
C THR A 114 10.78 27.19 3.40
N LEU A 115 9.85 28.15 3.34
CA LEU A 115 9.01 28.35 2.16
C LEU A 115 9.91 28.62 0.95
N SER A 116 9.57 28.02 -0.19
CA SER A 116 10.39 28.14 -1.40
C SER A 116 10.41 29.57 -1.91
N LYS A 117 11.56 30.03 -2.41
CA LYS A 117 11.67 31.30 -3.13
C LYS A 117 11.05 31.13 -4.51
N LEU A 118 9.84 31.64 -4.69
CA LEU A 118 9.08 31.56 -5.93
C LEU A 118 8.63 32.96 -6.33
N GLU A 119 8.55 33.22 -7.64
CA GLU A 119 8.11 34.51 -8.19
C GLU A 119 6.58 34.66 -8.17
N ASP A 120 5.84 33.56 -8.12
CA ASP A 120 4.38 33.51 -8.25
C ASP A 120 3.63 33.47 -6.90
N ILE A 121 4.32 33.72 -5.78
CA ILE A 121 3.73 33.75 -4.42
C ILE A 121 3.91 35.12 -3.76
N ASP A 122 3.23 35.36 -2.63
CA ASP A 122 3.36 36.62 -1.90
C ASP A 122 4.84 36.90 -1.51
N PRO A 123 5.43 38.04 -1.93
CA PRO A 123 6.83 38.37 -1.63
C PRO A 123 7.14 38.44 -0.12
N ARG A 124 6.14 38.68 0.73
CA ARG A 124 6.31 38.74 2.19
C ARG A 124 6.61 37.37 2.80
N ILE A 125 6.12 36.29 2.17
CA ILE A 125 6.31 34.92 2.67
C ILE A 125 7.38 34.16 1.90
N SER A 126 7.71 34.60 0.68
CA SER A 126 8.66 33.92 -0.20
C SER A 126 10.05 33.81 0.44
N GLY A 127 10.57 32.58 0.55
CA GLY A 127 11.87 32.32 1.18
C GLY A 127 11.90 32.42 2.71
N GLN A 128 10.78 32.64 3.40
CA GLN A 128 10.76 32.77 4.85
C GLN A 128 10.72 31.41 5.55
N PRO A 129 11.41 31.25 6.70
CA PRO A 129 11.31 30.06 7.53
C PRO A 129 10.00 30.02 8.32
N THR A 130 9.39 28.85 8.46
CA THR A 130 8.15 28.59 9.22
C THR A 130 8.25 29.01 10.68
N SER A 131 9.45 28.98 11.27
CA SER A 131 9.69 29.45 12.64
C SER A 131 9.26 30.90 12.87
N LYS A 132 9.38 31.78 11.87
CA LYS A 132 8.89 33.17 11.95
C LYS A 132 7.36 33.28 11.87
N PHE A 133 6.67 32.28 11.36
CA PHE A 133 5.20 32.27 11.32
C PHE A 133 4.65 31.79 12.66
N VAL A 134 5.32 30.86 13.31
CA VAL A 134 4.91 30.34 14.64
C VAL A 134 5.22 31.33 15.76
N ASP A 135 6.28 32.13 15.65
CA ASP A 135 6.64 33.15 16.64
C ASP A 135 5.59 34.27 16.72
N TRP A 136 4.88 34.35 17.85
CA TRP A 136 3.85 35.35 18.12
C TRP A 136 4.34 36.81 18.02
N ASN A 137 5.64 37.05 18.22
CA ASN A 137 6.21 38.40 18.15
C ASN A 137 6.58 38.83 16.72
N SER A 138 6.52 37.91 15.76
CA SER A 138 6.84 38.17 14.36
C SER A 138 5.65 38.76 13.61
N GLU A 139 5.91 39.75 12.75
CA GLU A 139 4.88 40.30 11.85
C GLU A 139 4.30 39.25 10.90
N LEU A 140 5.01 38.14 10.65
CA LEU A 140 4.54 37.03 9.82
C LEU A 140 3.53 36.13 10.55
N HIS A 141 3.39 36.24 11.87
CA HIS A 141 2.44 35.46 12.65
C HIS A 141 0.99 35.65 12.19
N GLN A 142 0.65 36.85 11.69
CA GLN A 142 -0.68 37.11 11.13
C GLN A 142 -1.04 36.12 10.01
N PHE A 143 -0.07 35.62 9.24
CA PHE A 143 -0.31 34.64 8.17
C PHE A 143 -0.53 33.25 8.74
N TYR A 144 0.15 32.91 9.84
CA TYR A 144 -0.13 31.68 10.60
C TYR A 144 -1.58 31.67 11.08
N THR A 145 -2.01 32.74 11.76
CA THR A 145 -3.38 32.89 12.26
C THR A 145 -4.42 32.84 11.13
N ARG A 146 -4.11 33.36 9.94
CA ARG A 146 -5.00 33.25 8.76
C ARG A 146 -5.16 31.81 8.31
N VAL A 147 -4.06 31.06 8.20
CA VAL A 147 -4.11 29.64 7.81
C VAL A 147 -4.86 28.83 8.86
N GLU A 148 -4.52 29.02 10.14
CA GLU A 148 -5.13 28.33 11.28
C GLU A 148 -6.66 28.49 11.29
N ASN A 149 -7.16 29.71 11.11
CA ASN A 149 -8.59 30.03 11.16
C ASN A 149 -9.33 29.78 9.84
N LEU A 150 -8.63 29.50 8.74
CA LEU A 150 -9.27 29.21 7.46
C LEU A 150 -10.07 27.91 7.54
N THR A 151 -11.36 27.98 7.20
CA THR A 151 -12.24 26.81 7.08
C THR A 151 -12.25 26.26 5.67
N LEU A 152 -11.99 24.97 5.53
CA LEU A 152 -11.98 24.26 4.26
C LEU A 152 -13.23 23.38 4.12
N PRO A 153 -13.82 23.28 2.91
CA PRO A 153 -14.83 22.28 2.63
C PRO A 153 -14.20 20.88 2.66
N ILE A 154 -14.86 19.97 3.35
CA ILE A 154 -14.49 18.56 3.39
C ILE A 154 -15.71 17.68 3.13
N THR A 155 -15.44 16.52 2.54
CA THR A 155 -16.41 15.43 2.38
C THR A 155 -16.04 14.30 3.32
N VAL A 156 -17.01 13.83 4.10
CA VAL A 156 -16.80 12.78 5.10
C VAL A 156 -17.64 11.57 4.73
N LEU A 157 -16.98 10.41 4.69
CA LEU A 157 -17.59 9.11 4.48
C LEU A 157 -17.70 8.41 5.83
N ARG A 158 -18.88 8.50 6.45
CA ARG A 158 -19.16 7.78 7.68
C ARG A 158 -19.38 6.30 7.38
N CYS A 159 -18.59 5.44 8.01
CA CYS A 159 -18.57 4.01 7.75
C CYS A 159 -18.20 3.23 9.03
N ASP A 160 -18.31 1.90 8.95
CA ASP A 160 -17.96 0.96 10.02
C ASP A 160 -16.79 0.09 9.54
N TYR A 161 -15.59 0.31 10.07
CA TYR A 161 -14.42 -0.44 9.61
C TYR A 161 -14.49 -1.94 9.98
N SER A 162 -15.36 -2.33 10.92
CA SER A 162 -15.55 -3.75 11.24
C SER A 162 -16.37 -4.51 10.20
N LYS A 163 -17.00 -3.81 9.24
CA LYS A 163 -17.82 -4.42 8.18
C LYS A 163 -17.04 -4.52 6.88
N LYS A 164 -16.84 -5.76 6.40
CA LYS A 164 -16.15 -6.05 5.13
C LYS A 164 -16.71 -5.25 3.94
N SER A 165 -18.03 -5.11 3.86
CA SER A 165 -18.70 -4.35 2.81
C SER A 165 -18.33 -2.87 2.83
N HIS A 166 -18.09 -2.29 4.01
CA HIS A 166 -17.68 -0.89 4.12
C HIS A 166 -16.22 -0.72 3.70
N THR A 167 -15.32 -1.56 4.20
CA THR A 167 -13.88 -1.47 3.86
C THR A 167 -13.63 -1.70 2.37
N ASN A 168 -14.34 -2.64 1.73
CA ASN A 168 -14.21 -2.86 0.29
C ASN A 168 -14.77 -1.69 -0.53
N TYR A 169 -15.87 -1.08 -0.09
CA TYR A 169 -16.40 0.11 -0.76
C TYR A 169 -15.48 1.33 -0.58
N LEU A 170 -14.89 1.51 0.60
CA LEU A 170 -13.84 2.51 0.83
C LEU A 170 -12.66 2.30 -0.12
N PHE A 171 -12.23 1.05 -0.33
CA PHE A 171 -11.17 0.73 -1.30
C PHE A 171 -11.52 1.22 -2.70
N THR A 172 -12.76 0.94 -3.13
CA THR A 172 -13.29 1.40 -4.43
C THR A 172 -13.27 2.94 -4.51
N ILE A 173 -13.66 3.64 -3.45
CA ILE A 173 -13.64 5.12 -3.41
C ILE A 173 -12.20 5.65 -3.47
N PHE A 174 -11.29 5.11 -2.65
CA PHE A 174 -9.88 5.47 -2.66
C PHE A 174 -9.31 5.35 -4.07
N HIS A 175 -9.58 4.22 -4.72
CA HIS A 175 -9.08 3.95 -6.06
C HIS A 175 -9.59 4.96 -7.09
N ARG A 176 -10.89 5.25 -7.06
CA ARG A 176 -11.55 6.18 -8.00
C ARG A 176 -11.14 7.64 -7.79
N LEU A 177 -11.04 8.10 -6.54
CA LEU A 177 -10.66 9.49 -6.24
C LEU A 177 -9.19 9.75 -6.56
N ASN A 178 -8.31 8.77 -6.36
CA ASN A 178 -6.88 8.91 -6.63
C ASN A 178 -6.52 8.72 -8.13
N ALA A 179 -7.49 8.60 -9.03
CA ALA A 179 -7.26 8.41 -10.47
C ALA A 179 -6.81 9.68 -11.21
N GLY A 180 -7.14 10.88 -10.69
CA GLY A 180 -6.81 12.17 -11.34
C GLY A 180 -5.38 12.67 -11.09
N GLY A 181 -4.63 12.03 -10.18
CA GLY A 181 -3.25 12.39 -9.82
C GLY A 181 -2.29 11.20 -9.96
N MET A 182 -1.20 11.16 -9.16
CA MET A 182 -0.36 9.96 -9.10
C MET A 182 -1.17 8.81 -8.50
N ARG A 183 -1.57 7.84 -9.32
CA ARG A 183 -2.51 6.78 -8.95
C ARG A 183 -1.98 5.85 -7.86
N LEU A 184 -2.72 5.77 -6.73
CA LEU A 184 -2.84 4.61 -5.81
C LEU A 184 -2.49 3.27 -6.48
N ASN A 185 -1.48 2.51 -6.06
CA ASN A 185 -1.54 1.07 -6.30
C ASN A 185 -2.40 0.41 -5.22
N ASN A 186 -2.84 -0.82 -5.47
CA ASN A 186 -3.78 -1.52 -4.64
C ASN A 186 -3.23 -1.73 -3.23
N GLN A 187 -1.97 -2.12 -3.09
CA GLN A 187 -1.35 -2.32 -1.77
C GLN A 187 -1.21 -1.02 -0.96
N GLU A 188 -0.88 0.10 -1.60
CA GLU A 188 -0.85 1.43 -0.97
C GLU A 188 -2.23 1.78 -0.37
N ILE A 189 -3.32 1.44 -1.07
CA ILE A 189 -4.69 1.62 -0.56
C ILE A 189 -4.97 0.65 0.58
N ARG A 190 -4.56 -0.62 0.47
CA ARG A 190 -4.76 -1.63 1.52
C ARG A 190 -4.09 -1.24 2.83
N ASN A 191 -2.86 -0.72 2.79
CA ASN A 191 -2.13 -0.26 3.97
C ASN A 191 -2.88 0.87 4.72
N CYS A 192 -3.71 1.65 4.02
CA CYS A 192 -4.51 2.70 4.63
C CYS A 192 -5.80 2.15 5.27
N ILE A 193 -6.52 1.28 4.56
CA ILE A 193 -7.85 0.80 4.97
C ILE A 193 -7.76 -0.32 5.98
N TYR A 194 -6.82 -1.24 5.78
CA TYR A 194 -6.68 -2.45 6.57
C TYR A 194 -5.47 -2.35 7.52
N SER A 195 -5.29 -1.20 8.14
CA SER A 195 -4.24 -0.99 9.14
C SER A 195 -4.51 -1.84 10.39
N GLY A 196 -3.46 -2.45 10.93
CA GLY A 196 -3.54 -3.39 12.06
C GLY A 196 -2.37 -4.38 12.10
N PRO A 197 -2.31 -5.26 13.11
CA PRO A 197 -1.16 -6.13 13.37
C PRO A 197 -0.73 -6.99 12.18
N PHE A 198 -1.67 -7.48 11.35
CA PHE A 198 -1.31 -8.26 10.18
C PHE A 198 -0.66 -7.41 9.08
N ASN A 199 -1.13 -6.18 8.88
CA ASN A 199 -0.46 -5.26 7.96
C ASN A 199 0.96 -4.92 8.45
N ASP A 200 1.13 -4.76 9.76
CA ASP A 200 2.44 -4.54 10.39
C ASP A 200 3.36 -5.76 10.21
N LEU A 201 2.82 -6.99 10.30
CA LEU A 201 3.56 -8.20 9.93
C LEU A 201 4.05 -8.13 8.47
N LEU A 202 3.19 -7.79 7.51
CA LEU A 202 3.59 -7.67 6.10
C LEU A 202 4.71 -6.64 5.91
N ASN A 203 4.64 -5.51 6.62
CA ASN A 203 5.70 -4.50 6.59
C ASN A 203 7.02 -5.05 7.13
N ASN A 204 7.00 -5.65 8.32
CA ASN A 204 8.17 -6.24 8.97
C ASN A 204 8.83 -7.32 8.11
N LEU A 205 8.03 -8.20 7.49
CA LEU A 205 8.53 -9.25 6.59
C LEU A 205 9.13 -8.66 5.31
N ASN A 206 8.65 -7.52 4.83
CA ASN A 206 9.20 -6.84 3.68
C ASN A 206 10.60 -6.23 3.95
N GLU A 207 10.98 -6.05 5.22
CA GLU A 207 12.31 -5.61 5.64
C GLU A 207 13.29 -6.77 5.90
N ASN A 208 12.81 -8.02 5.84
CA ASN A 208 13.65 -9.19 6.05
C ASN A 208 14.79 -9.24 5.02
N SER A 209 16.03 -9.47 5.48
CA SER A 209 17.22 -9.40 4.63
C SER A 209 17.26 -10.46 3.52
N THR A 210 16.78 -11.67 3.79
CA THR A 210 16.62 -12.74 2.79
C THR A 210 15.59 -12.33 1.74
N TRP A 211 14.45 -11.79 2.17
CA TRP A 211 13.40 -11.30 1.27
C TRP A 211 13.88 -10.16 0.36
N MET A 212 14.58 -9.18 0.93
CA MET A 212 15.17 -8.07 0.18
C MET A 212 16.16 -8.58 -0.87
N ARG A 213 17.02 -9.56 -0.53
CA ARG A 213 17.97 -10.16 -1.47
C ARG A 213 17.28 -10.94 -2.57
N LEU A 214 16.26 -11.75 -2.26
CA LEU A 214 15.44 -12.45 -3.25
C LEU A 214 14.80 -11.48 -4.25
N ASN A 215 14.36 -10.32 -3.77
CA ASN A 215 13.70 -9.30 -4.60
C ASN A 215 14.65 -8.24 -5.17
N ARG A 216 15.97 -8.39 -4.97
CA ARG A 216 16.99 -7.45 -5.47
C ARG A 216 16.75 -6.01 -4.96
N MET A 217 16.26 -5.89 -3.73
CA MET A 217 15.93 -4.63 -3.08
C MET A 217 17.17 -4.02 -2.42
N THR A 218 17.44 -2.75 -2.71
CA THR A 218 18.47 -1.97 -2.00
C THR A 218 17.89 -1.21 -0.79
N LYS A 219 16.60 -0.87 -0.86
CA LYS A 219 15.82 -0.24 0.21
C LYS A 219 14.35 -0.66 0.09
N THR A 220 13.62 -0.66 1.20
CA THR A 220 12.20 -1.04 1.25
C THR A 220 11.29 -0.01 0.57
N MET A 221 11.56 1.29 0.81
CA MET A 221 10.73 2.42 0.36
C MET A 221 10.72 2.69 -1.16
N GLY A 222 11.54 1.98 -1.96
CA GLY A 222 11.69 2.25 -3.41
C GLY A 222 10.68 1.56 -4.33
N TYR A 223 9.90 0.61 -3.81
CA TYR A 223 9.16 -0.34 -4.66
C TYR A 223 7.62 -0.20 -4.58
N ARG A 224 7.14 0.92 -4.02
CA ARG A 224 5.70 1.22 -3.85
C ARG A 224 4.91 0.03 -3.30
N PHE A 225 5.46 -0.72 -2.33
CA PHE A 225 4.78 -1.88 -1.72
C PHE A 225 4.42 -3.04 -2.68
N THR A 226 4.91 -3.05 -3.92
CA THR A 226 4.71 -4.20 -4.83
C THR A 226 5.29 -5.49 -4.26
N LYS A 227 6.40 -5.39 -3.53
CA LYS A 227 7.04 -6.52 -2.84
C LYS A 227 6.28 -6.91 -1.58
N GLN A 228 5.71 -5.96 -0.85
CA GLN A 228 4.79 -6.29 0.25
C GLN A 228 3.53 -7.00 -0.27
N GLU A 229 2.97 -6.58 -1.41
CA GLU A 229 1.83 -7.25 -2.02
C GLU A 229 2.16 -8.71 -2.38
N LEU A 230 3.39 -9.01 -2.81
CA LEU A 230 3.80 -10.40 -3.04
C LEU A 230 3.77 -11.26 -1.77
N ILE A 231 4.09 -10.69 -0.61
CA ILE A 231 3.97 -11.36 0.70
C ILE A 231 2.48 -11.61 1.01
N LEU A 232 1.63 -10.60 0.78
CA LEU A 232 0.18 -10.75 0.96
C LEU A 232 -0.41 -11.83 0.03
N ARG A 233 0.01 -11.83 -1.24
CA ARG A 233 -0.39 -12.82 -2.23
C ARG A 233 0.05 -14.22 -1.82
N PHE A 234 1.28 -14.36 -1.34
CA PHE A 234 1.80 -15.62 -0.79
C PHE A 234 0.87 -16.17 0.30
N PHE A 235 0.53 -15.37 1.31
CA PHE A 235 -0.34 -15.82 2.40
C PHE A 235 -1.76 -16.15 1.92
N ALA A 236 -2.37 -15.27 1.12
CA ALA A 236 -3.71 -15.47 0.61
C ALA A 236 -3.81 -16.72 -0.28
N PHE A 237 -2.83 -16.98 -1.13
CA PHE A 237 -2.80 -18.18 -1.96
C PHE A 237 -2.44 -19.44 -1.17
N HIS A 238 -1.50 -19.38 -0.23
CA HIS A 238 -1.20 -20.52 0.65
C HIS A 238 -2.45 -20.98 1.41
N ASP A 239 -3.19 -20.04 2.01
CA ASP A 239 -4.35 -20.39 2.84
C ASP A 239 -5.57 -20.82 2.02
N ARG A 240 -5.79 -20.19 0.87
CA ARG A 240 -7.09 -20.26 0.21
C ARG A 240 -7.07 -20.05 -1.30
N TYR A 241 -6.00 -20.44 -2.01
CA TYR A 241 -5.96 -20.33 -3.48
C TYR A 241 -7.19 -20.94 -4.16
N GLN A 242 -7.75 -22.04 -3.64
CA GLN A 242 -8.95 -22.69 -4.18
C GLN A 242 -10.20 -21.78 -4.20
N LYS A 243 -10.25 -20.78 -3.31
CA LYS A 243 -11.34 -19.79 -3.26
C LYS A 243 -11.15 -18.63 -4.26
N TYR A 244 -10.01 -18.56 -4.94
CA TYR A 244 -9.75 -17.53 -5.93
C TYR A 244 -10.79 -17.57 -7.04
N ASN A 245 -11.34 -16.41 -7.37
CA ASN A 245 -12.44 -16.27 -8.33
C ASN A 245 -12.07 -15.48 -9.60
N GLY A 246 -10.78 -15.13 -9.77
CA GLY A 246 -10.30 -14.32 -10.90
C GLY A 246 -10.27 -12.82 -10.61
N ARG A 247 -10.67 -12.38 -9.41
CA ARG A 247 -10.59 -10.99 -8.96
C ARG A 247 -9.52 -10.88 -7.89
N LEU A 248 -8.31 -10.52 -8.30
CA LEU A 248 -7.16 -10.45 -7.41
C LEU A 248 -7.31 -9.34 -6.38
N ALA A 249 -7.70 -8.13 -6.79
CA ALA A 249 -7.75 -7.03 -5.84
C ALA A 249 -8.77 -7.33 -4.73
N LYS A 250 -9.96 -7.81 -5.12
CA LYS A 250 -10.97 -8.30 -4.17
C LYS A 250 -10.48 -9.45 -3.29
N PHE A 251 -9.84 -10.47 -3.86
CA PHE A 251 -9.36 -11.63 -3.11
C PHE A 251 -8.36 -11.26 -2.01
N LEU A 252 -7.47 -10.31 -2.27
CA LEU A 252 -6.50 -9.81 -1.28
C LEU A 252 -7.16 -8.88 -0.26
N ASN A 253 -8.10 -8.03 -0.70
CA ASN A 253 -8.87 -7.15 0.19
C ASN A 253 -9.67 -7.94 1.22
N GLU A 254 -10.34 -9.02 0.79
CA GLU A 254 -11.05 -9.93 1.69
C GLU A 254 -10.10 -10.62 2.68
N TYR A 255 -8.85 -10.91 2.28
CA TYR A 255 -7.88 -11.57 3.15
C TYR A 255 -7.37 -10.60 4.22
N MET A 256 -7.08 -9.36 3.83
CA MET A 256 -6.73 -8.29 4.76
C MET A 256 -7.86 -7.98 5.74
N ALA A 257 -9.11 -7.92 5.26
CA ALA A 257 -10.27 -7.62 6.10
C ALA A 257 -10.53 -8.71 7.15
N GLU A 258 -10.30 -9.98 6.80
CA GLU A 258 -10.48 -11.12 7.71
C GLU A 258 -9.40 -11.20 8.79
N ASN A 259 -8.18 -10.82 8.43
CA ASN A 259 -7.01 -10.94 9.29
C ASN A 259 -6.53 -9.57 9.77
N MET A 260 -7.40 -8.55 9.92
CA MET A 260 -6.94 -7.20 10.27
C MET A 260 -6.35 -7.15 11.70
N TYR A 261 -6.99 -7.85 12.63
CA TYR A 261 -6.61 -7.95 14.04
C TYR A 261 -6.58 -9.42 14.47
N PRO A 262 -5.61 -10.21 13.95
CA PRO A 262 -5.44 -11.58 14.39
C PRO A 262 -4.83 -11.63 15.80
N ASP A 263 -4.81 -12.80 16.41
CA ASP A 263 -4.05 -13.04 17.65
C ASP A 263 -2.54 -13.21 17.37
N ASP A 264 -1.75 -13.18 18.45
CA ASP A 264 -0.29 -13.27 18.37
C ASP A 264 0.18 -14.64 17.84
N GLU A 265 -0.54 -15.72 18.16
CA GLU A 265 -0.24 -17.08 17.68
C GLU A 265 -0.31 -17.14 16.16
N PHE A 266 -1.38 -16.60 15.55
CA PHE A 266 -1.50 -16.49 14.11
C PHE A 266 -0.36 -15.69 13.49
N ILE A 267 0.04 -14.56 14.09
CA ILE A 267 1.15 -13.73 13.60
C ILE A 267 2.46 -14.52 13.59
N ASP A 268 2.76 -15.24 14.67
CA ASP A 268 3.97 -16.05 14.81
C ASP A 268 3.99 -17.22 13.82
N GLU A 269 2.86 -17.91 13.63
CA GLU A 269 2.72 -18.97 12.64
C GLU A 269 2.97 -18.45 11.21
N LYS A 270 2.40 -17.31 10.84
CA LYS A 270 2.60 -16.71 9.52
C LYS A 270 4.03 -16.26 9.30
N ARG A 271 4.68 -15.69 10.34
CA ARG A 271 6.10 -15.32 10.29
C ARG A 271 6.97 -16.54 10.04
N ALA A 272 6.82 -17.58 10.86
CA ALA A 272 7.59 -18.81 10.74
C ALA A 272 7.39 -19.50 9.38
N LEU A 273 6.15 -19.55 8.90
CA LEU A 273 5.81 -20.08 7.57
C LEU A 273 6.56 -19.34 6.46
N PHE A 274 6.52 -18.00 6.48
CA PHE A 274 7.15 -17.18 5.45
C PHE A 274 8.67 -17.29 5.50
N GLU A 275 9.27 -17.16 6.68
CA GLU A 275 10.73 -17.21 6.86
C GLU A 275 11.31 -18.56 6.41
N ARG A 276 10.70 -19.67 6.82
CA ARG A 276 11.11 -21.01 6.35
C ARG A 276 10.98 -21.17 4.84
N THR A 277 9.91 -20.60 4.26
CA THR A 277 9.69 -20.65 2.81
C THR A 277 10.79 -19.89 2.06
N ILE A 278 11.05 -18.64 2.44
CA ILE A 278 12.04 -17.82 1.74
C ILE A 278 13.46 -18.35 1.94
N ASP A 279 13.76 -18.98 3.09
CA ASP A 279 15.06 -19.61 3.33
C ASP A 279 15.30 -20.80 2.42
N ILE A 280 14.32 -21.68 2.21
CA ILE A 280 14.42 -22.78 1.24
C ILE A 280 14.63 -22.23 -0.17
N VAL A 281 13.83 -21.23 -0.57
CA VAL A 281 13.96 -20.62 -1.90
C VAL A 281 15.34 -19.99 -2.08
N PHE A 282 15.80 -19.25 -1.08
CA PHE A 282 17.06 -18.53 -1.16
C PHE A 282 18.28 -19.44 -1.11
N LEU A 283 18.35 -20.34 -0.13
CA LEU A 283 19.50 -21.21 0.10
C LEU A 283 19.51 -22.39 -0.87
N LYS A 284 18.38 -23.10 -1.00
CA LYS A 284 18.34 -24.34 -1.78
C LYS A 284 18.17 -24.08 -3.27
N ILE A 285 17.18 -23.27 -3.67
CA ILE A 285 16.93 -22.98 -5.10
C ILE A 285 18.02 -22.06 -5.66
N PHE A 286 18.31 -20.93 -5.00
CA PHE A 286 19.25 -19.94 -5.53
C PHE A 286 20.67 -20.01 -4.95
N GLY A 287 20.98 -21.00 -4.11
CA GLY A 287 22.34 -21.22 -3.61
C GLY A 287 22.88 -20.10 -2.73
N GLY A 288 22.02 -19.38 -2.02
CA GLY A 288 22.38 -18.24 -1.18
C GLY A 288 22.81 -17.00 -1.97
N ARG A 289 22.47 -16.94 -3.26
CA ARG A 289 22.79 -15.82 -4.16
C ARG A 289 21.52 -15.09 -4.58
N THR A 290 21.68 -13.81 -4.87
CA THR A 290 20.61 -13.00 -5.45
C THR A 290 20.18 -13.61 -6.79
N PRO A 291 18.89 -13.92 -6.98
CA PRO A 291 18.41 -14.55 -8.21
C PRO A 291 18.49 -13.59 -9.41
N PRO A 292 18.51 -14.12 -10.64
CA PRO A 292 18.21 -13.32 -11.83
C PRO A 292 16.79 -12.74 -11.75
N LYS A 293 16.45 -11.79 -12.64
CA LYS A 293 15.07 -11.28 -12.72
C LYS A 293 14.16 -12.42 -13.16
N ILE A 294 13.14 -12.70 -12.36
CA ILE A 294 12.08 -13.68 -12.62
C ILE A 294 10.73 -12.96 -12.60
N SER A 295 9.74 -13.50 -13.32
CA SER A 295 8.39 -12.93 -13.31
C SER A 295 7.77 -13.05 -11.92
N THR A 296 6.95 -12.06 -11.57
CA THR A 296 6.20 -12.02 -10.31
C THR A 296 5.36 -13.28 -10.16
N THR A 297 4.76 -13.73 -11.27
CA THR A 297 3.89 -14.91 -11.33
C THR A 297 4.63 -16.22 -11.07
N VAL A 298 5.84 -16.39 -11.62
CA VAL A 298 6.68 -17.57 -11.33
C VAL A 298 7.10 -17.56 -9.88
N PHE A 299 7.55 -16.41 -9.37
CA PHE A 299 8.02 -16.30 -8.00
C PHE A 299 6.91 -16.60 -6.98
N GLU A 300 5.69 -16.11 -7.21
CA GLU A 300 4.50 -16.43 -6.43
C GLU A 300 4.25 -17.94 -6.37
N ALA A 301 4.25 -18.62 -7.53
CA ALA A 301 4.03 -20.06 -7.59
C ALA A 301 5.13 -20.84 -6.85
N VAL A 302 6.39 -20.42 -6.96
CA VAL A 302 7.50 -21.02 -6.21
C VAL A 302 7.28 -20.89 -4.71
N LEU A 303 6.96 -19.69 -4.21
CA LEU A 303 6.73 -19.45 -2.78
C LEU A 303 5.59 -20.34 -2.26
N VAL A 304 4.46 -20.37 -2.96
CA VAL A 304 3.29 -21.18 -2.58
C VAL A 304 3.60 -22.69 -2.66
N GLY A 305 4.24 -23.15 -3.74
CA GLY A 305 4.60 -24.55 -3.91
C GLY A 305 5.56 -25.07 -2.83
N VAL A 306 6.55 -24.25 -2.47
CA VAL A 306 7.50 -24.56 -1.39
C VAL A 306 6.81 -24.57 -0.03
N SER A 307 5.94 -23.60 0.27
CA SER A 307 5.29 -23.52 1.59
C SER A 307 4.35 -24.68 1.89
N PHE A 308 3.75 -25.32 0.88
CA PHE A 308 2.98 -26.55 1.06
C PHE A 308 3.83 -27.79 1.37
N ASN A 309 5.15 -27.73 1.15
CA ASN A 309 6.04 -28.89 1.19
C ASN A 309 7.27 -28.67 2.09
N LEU A 310 7.23 -27.74 3.04
CA LEU A 310 8.39 -27.31 3.85
C LEU A 310 9.17 -28.46 4.47
N ALA A 311 8.52 -29.30 5.28
CA ALA A 311 9.21 -30.39 5.99
C ALA A 311 9.89 -31.38 5.04
N TYR A 312 9.26 -31.67 3.90
CA TYR A 312 9.84 -32.54 2.88
C TYR A 312 11.07 -31.89 2.23
N LEU A 313 10.97 -30.62 1.83
CA LEU A 313 12.02 -29.87 1.14
C LEU A 313 13.20 -29.54 2.05
N GLU A 314 12.98 -29.31 3.34
CA GLU A 314 14.03 -29.16 4.36
C GLU A 314 14.92 -30.40 4.43
N ALA A 315 14.33 -31.60 4.31
CA ALA A 315 15.05 -32.87 4.30
C ALA A 315 15.72 -33.21 2.95
N GLN A 316 15.35 -32.53 1.85
CA GLN A 316 15.95 -32.80 0.53
C GLN A 316 17.31 -32.09 0.35
N PRO A 317 18.27 -32.71 -0.36
CA PRO A 317 19.49 -32.03 -0.79
C PRO A 317 19.19 -30.85 -1.71
N ASP A 318 19.98 -29.78 -1.62
CA ASP A 318 19.82 -28.56 -2.42
C ASP A 318 19.72 -28.84 -3.92
N ALA A 319 20.57 -29.74 -4.44
CA ALA A 319 20.56 -30.15 -5.84
C ALA A 319 19.19 -30.69 -6.27
N ARG A 320 18.53 -31.48 -5.42
CA ARG A 320 17.21 -32.03 -5.72
C ARG A 320 16.13 -30.94 -5.72
N VAL A 321 16.18 -30.02 -4.76
CA VAL A 321 15.23 -28.89 -4.73
C VAL A 321 15.38 -27.98 -5.95
N ARG A 322 16.62 -27.78 -6.46
CA ARG A 322 16.86 -27.07 -7.72
C ARG A 322 16.23 -27.76 -8.92
N THR A 323 16.29 -29.09 -9.01
CA THR A 323 15.61 -29.81 -10.10
C THR A 323 14.09 -29.61 -10.09
N PHE A 324 13.47 -29.41 -8.93
CA PHE A 324 12.04 -29.10 -8.86
C PHE A 324 11.73 -27.71 -9.41
N PHE A 325 12.59 -26.73 -9.11
CA PHE A 325 12.45 -25.40 -9.69
C PHE A 325 12.66 -25.42 -11.21
N GLU A 326 13.65 -26.15 -11.72
CA GLU A 326 13.87 -26.32 -13.17
C GLU A 326 12.65 -26.97 -13.84
N ARG A 327 12.13 -28.06 -13.29
CA ARG A 327 10.91 -28.73 -13.77
C ARG A 327 9.68 -27.82 -13.77
N LEU A 328 9.59 -26.90 -12.81
CA LEU A 328 8.50 -25.91 -12.76
C LEU A 328 8.58 -24.97 -13.97
N LEU A 329 9.77 -24.47 -14.29
CA LEU A 329 10.00 -23.56 -15.42
C LEU A 329 9.75 -24.22 -16.78
N GLU A 330 9.83 -25.55 -16.85
CA GLU A 330 9.55 -26.33 -18.05
C GLU A 330 8.04 -26.54 -18.32
N GLN A 331 7.16 -26.27 -17.34
CA GLN A 331 5.72 -26.45 -17.55
C GLN A 331 5.16 -25.35 -18.46
N GLU A 332 4.22 -25.72 -19.32
CA GLU A 332 3.61 -24.83 -20.30
C GLU A 332 3.01 -23.58 -19.65
N GLU A 333 2.41 -23.72 -18.45
CA GLU A 333 1.76 -22.66 -17.70
C GLU A 333 2.71 -21.55 -17.22
N PHE A 334 4.02 -21.81 -17.22
CA PHE A 334 5.07 -20.83 -16.90
C PHE A 334 5.83 -20.35 -18.13
N SER A 335 5.42 -20.74 -19.34
CA SER A 335 5.92 -20.17 -20.60
C SER A 335 5.52 -18.70 -20.77
N GLU A 336 6.33 -17.93 -21.49
CA GLU A 336 6.08 -16.49 -21.74
C GLU A 336 4.71 -16.26 -22.41
N GLN A 337 4.32 -17.13 -23.35
CA GLN A 337 3.03 -17.07 -24.01
C GLN A 337 1.88 -17.25 -23.00
N ARG A 338 1.91 -18.32 -22.18
CA ARG A 338 0.85 -18.57 -21.18
C ARG A 338 0.80 -17.51 -20.09
N LEU A 339 1.93 -16.94 -19.71
CA LEU A 339 1.99 -15.86 -18.74
C LEU A 339 1.42 -14.55 -19.30
N SER A 340 1.65 -14.23 -20.57
CA SER A 340 1.12 -13.00 -21.19
C SER A 340 -0.41 -12.98 -21.30
N GLU A 341 -1.02 -14.14 -21.51
CA GLU A 341 -2.45 -14.26 -21.66
C GLU A 341 -3.14 -14.44 -20.29
N GLY A 342 -4.01 -13.51 -19.89
CA GLY A 342 -4.89 -13.70 -18.72
C GLY A 342 -4.18 -14.03 -17.40
N LEU A 343 -3.15 -13.27 -17.02
CA LEU A 343 -2.38 -13.43 -15.77
C LEU A 343 -3.23 -13.72 -14.53
N ALA A 344 -4.28 -12.93 -14.32
CA ALA A 344 -5.20 -13.03 -13.19
C ALA A 344 -6.42 -13.93 -13.46
N GLY A 345 -6.46 -14.64 -14.59
CA GLY A 345 -7.57 -15.54 -14.92
C GLY A 345 -7.65 -16.68 -13.90
N LYS A 346 -8.85 -16.91 -13.33
CA LYS A 346 -9.08 -17.96 -12.32
C LYS A 346 -8.48 -19.31 -12.70
N PRO A 347 -8.77 -19.90 -13.87
CA PRO A 347 -8.26 -21.23 -14.19
C PRO A 347 -6.73 -21.28 -14.17
N ARG A 348 -6.07 -20.26 -14.74
CA ARG A 348 -4.61 -20.18 -14.86
C ARG A 348 -3.94 -20.03 -13.49
N VAL A 349 -4.48 -19.19 -12.61
CA VAL A 349 -3.94 -19.03 -11.25
C VAL A 349 -4.06 -20.35 -10.47
N ILE A 350 -5.25 -20.97 -10.47
CA ILE A 350 -5.48 -22.24 -9.76
C ILE A 350 -4.54 -23.33 -10.28
N GLU A 351 -4.39 -23.44 -11.59
CA GLU A 351 -3.54 -24.44 -12.25
C GLU A 351 -2.07 -24.24 -11.89
N ARG A 352 -1.54 -23.01 -11.98
CA ARG A 352 -0.15 -22.72 -11.57
C ARG A 352 0.12 -23.06 -10.11
N MET A 353 -0.79 -22.72 -9.19
CA MET A 353 -0.63 -23.08 -7.77
C MET A 353 -0.68 -24.60 -7.56
N SER A 354 -1.56 -25.30 -8.28
CA SER A 354 -1.69 -26.76 -8.21
C SER A 354 -0.44 -27.47 -8.74
N ILE A 355 0.08 -27.03 -9.88
CA ILE A 355 1.31 -27.55 -10.50
C ILE A 355 2.49 -27.32 -9.57
N ALA A 356 2.67 -26.10 -9.07
CA ALA A 356 3.77 -25.78 -8.17
C ALA A 356 3.73 -26.63 -6.89
N LYS A 357 2.56 -26.75 -6.26
CA LYS A 357 2.36 -27.63 -5.10
C LYS A 357 2.74 -29.08 -5.39
N THR A 358 2.40 -29.59 -6.58
CA THR A 358 2.68 -30.97 -6.99
C THR A 358 4.16 -31.19 -7.22
N ILE A 359 4.81 -30.33 -8.00
CA ILE A 359 6.24 -30.45 -8.34
C ILE A 359 7.11 -30.38 -7.07
N PHE A 360 6.83 -29.43 -6.17
CA PHE A 360 7.58 -29.30 -4.92
C PHE A 360 7.28 -30.39 -3.88
N SER A 361 6.26 -31.23 -4.10
CA SER A 361 6.06 -32.46 -3.31
C SER A 361 6.99 -33.61 -3.73
N GLY A 362 7.80 -33.40 -4.78
CA GLY A 362 8.68 -34.40 -5.36
C GLY A 362 8.00 -35.39 -6.31
N ARG A 363 6.74 -35.12 -6.68
CA ARG A 363 5.96 -35.90 -7.65
C ARG A 363 6.14 -35.40 -9.08
#